data_AF-A0A8A4K0G2-F1
#
_entry.id   AF-A0A8A4K0G2-F1
#
_cell.length_a   1.000
_cell.length_b   1.000
_cell.length_c   1.000
_cell.angle_alpha   90.00
_cell.angle_beta   90.00
_cell.angle_gamma   90.00
#
_symmetry.space_group_name_H-M   'P 1'
#
loop_
_entity.id
_entity.type
_entity.pdbx_description
1 polymer ?
#
loop_
_entity_poly.entity_id
_entity_poly.type
_entity_poly.pdbx_seq_one_letter_code
_entity_poly.pdbx_strand_id
1 'polypeptide(L)'
;MNYQFVIALKDLPQRQPVKKKLGETELLLIREADSVQVFQAKCPHAGAPLEQGAICGDRLICPWHKAAFELSSGKMCEPLALADLKQYPVRIENGQILVNPKAMSPASPVGSGASAPVFVVLGGGAAGSAALWRLRHDGFKGRLVLVESEPEAPYDRTALTKFVPSGKMDIDDVPSLLGSDILDHVERIQKRVERVDNEAHRLVFADDSTLQFDKLLIATGAEPVKPSLAGADLAGVHILRNKQHTASLLAAVDRSQQIVIIGNSFIGMELASSLRNRDVEVTVIARHVLPFAAQFGEAIGRYFHQLHQANGVTFVEGEIASLQGENHVTGVRLKTGQQIAADVVLFATGVKPATSFIHDLPRVEDGSLQTDEQLRVAENVWVAGDIATYPSAQGPLRIEHFRVAEQQGQTAAMNMLGNIHHYDRVPFFWTAHYGTRYEYIGHATDWDDYQQVGSLEEKTFMAFYGKEGRLAAVFSCGLYTLTAALVEKMQEPMTMEQALAWYQAHHSAQ
;
A
#
# COMPACT_ATOMS: atom_id res chain seq x y z
N MET A 1 33.92 16.92 16.03
CA MET A 1 32.51 16.49 16.11
C MET A 1 32.44 15.47 17.22
N ASN A 2 31.73 15.78 18.30
CA ASN A 2 31.91 15.11 19.58
C ASN A 2 31.03 13.88 19.69
N TYR A 3 31.67 12.72 19.82
CA TYR A 3 31.04 11.47 20.24
C TYR A 3 30.55 11.63 21.69
N GLN A 4 29.34 11.15 21.97
CA GLN A 4 28.70 11.26 23.27
C GLN A 4 28.25 9.89 23.75
N PHE A 5 28.37 9.66 25.06
CA PHE A 5 27.94 8.41 25.70
C PHE A 5 26.44 8.20 25.58
N VAL A 6 26.03 6.99 25.21
CA VAL A 6 24.61 6.62 25.07
C VAL A 6 24.22 5.49 26.04
N ILE A 7 24.95 4.38 26.04
CA ILE A 7 24.68 3.21 26.89
C ILE A 7 25.95 2.33 26.97
N ALA A 8 26.11 1.53 28.03
CA ALA A 8 27.15 0.51 28.07
C ALA A 8 26.78 -0.68 27.16
N LEU A 9 27.77 -1.26 26.48
CA LEU A 9 27.58 -2.37 25.54
C LEU A 9 26.88 -3.57 26.21
N LYS A 10 27.25 -3.87 27.45
CA LYS A 10 26.67 -4.96 28.25
C LYS A 10 25.17 -4.79 28.54
N ASP A 11 24.68 -3.55 28.56
CA ASP A 11 23.29 -3.21 28.85
C ASP A 11 22.45 -3.11 27.55
N LEU A 12 23.10 -3.21 26.38
CA LEU A 12 22.44 -3.28 25.09
C LEU A 12 22.18 -4.77 24.73
N PRO A 13 20.92 -5.22 24.70
CA PRO A 13 20.56 -6.59 24.34
C PRO A 13 21.01 -6.94 22.92
N GLN A 14 21.34 -8.23 22.72
CA GLN A 14 21.68 -8.77 21.41
C GLN A 14 20.44 -8.79 20.52
N ARG A 15 20.57 -8.30 19.29
CA ARG A 15 19.55 -8.40 18.24
C ARG A 15 18.15 -7.96 18.68
N GLN A 16 18.09 -6.93 19.50
CA GLN A 16 16.86 -6.23 19.88
C GLN A 16 17.03 -4.74 19.59
N PRO A 17 16.12 -4.11 18.84
CA PRO A 17 16.19 -2.67 18.59
C PRO A 17 15.91 -1.89 19.88
N VAL A 18 16.83 -1.02 20.29
CA VAL A 18 16.68 -0.21 21.50
C VAL A 18 16.71 1.27 21.16
N LYS A 19 15.63 1.96 21.51
CA LYS A 19 15.56 3.42 21.38
C LYS A 19 16.34 4.12 22.49
N LYS A 20 17.14 5.12 22.12
CA LYS A 20 17.78 6.07 23.03
C LYS A 20 17.63 7.50 22.50
N LYS A 21 17.79 8.47 23.39
CA LYS A 21 17.76 9.90 23.04
C LYS A 21 19.13 10.51 23.32
N LEU A 22 19.64 11.29 22.37
CA LEU A 22 20.89 12.05 22.49
C LEU A 22 20.64 13.49 22.05
N GLY A 23 20.54 14.42 23.01
CA GLY A 23 19.99 15.75 22.73
C GLY A 23 18.56 15.61 22.19
N GLU A 24 18.22 16.27 21.08
CA GLU A 24 16.92 16.10 20.41
C GLU A 24 16.87 14.93 19.41
N THR A 25 17.98 14.21 19.21
CA THR A 25 18.03 13.09 18.26
C THR A 25 17.57 11.79 18.92
N GLU A 26 16.54 11.17 18.33
CA GLU A 26 16.10 9.82 18.71
C GLU A 26 16.85 8.78 17.87
N LEU A 27 17.59 7.90 18.55
CA LEU A 27 18.47 6.89 17.99
C LEU A 27 17.89 5.49 18.20
N LEU A 28 18.03 4.63 17.19
CA LEU A 28 17.82 3.19 17.30
C LEU A 28 19.19 2.50 17.36
N LEU A 29 19.47 1.78 18.44
CA LEU A 29 20.69 1.00 18.59
C LEU A 29 20.37 -0.48 18.39
N ILE A 30 21.15 -1.15 17.55
CA ILE A 30 21.06 -2.60 17.33
C ILE A 30 22.45 -3.16 17.56
N ARG A 31 22.54 -4.21 18.39
CA ARG A 31 23.79 -4.90 18.68
C ARG A 31 23.82 -6.25 17.99
N GLU A 32 24.92 -6.52 17.30
CA GLU A 32 25.25 -7.84 16.76
C GLU A 32 26.66 -8.24 17.21
N ALA A 33 26.71 -9.21 18.13
CA ALA A 33 27.93 -9.61 18.83
C ALA A 33 28.60 -8.40 19.51
N ASP A 34 29.77 -8.00 19.04
CA ASP A 34 30.54 -6.86 19.56
C ASP A 34 30.42 -5.61 18.67
N SER A 35 29.60 -5.68 17.62
CA SER A 35 29.28 -4.53 16.76
C SER A 35 27.96 -3.88 17.19
N VAL A 36 27.85 -2.58 16.94
CA VAL A 36 26.63 -1.81 17.16
C VAL A 36 26.39 -0.95 15.94
N GLN A 37 25.16 -0.93 15.47
CA GLN A 37 24.67 -0.06 14.41
C GLN A 37 23.70 0.93 15.02
N VAL A 38 23.75 2.17 14.54
CA VAL A 38 22.94 3.26 15.08
C VAL A 38 22.21 3.97 13.95
N PHE A 39 20.89 3.92 14.01
CA PHE A 39 19.98 4.49 13.01
C PHE A 39 19.06 5.57 13.62
N GLN A 40 18.27 6.23 12.78
CA GLN A 40 17.13 7.02 13.26
C GLN A 40 16.08 6.11 13.91
N ALA A 41 15.44 6.56 15.00
CA ALA A 41 14.45 5.75 15.73
C ALA A 41 13.11 5.57 15.02
N LYS A 42 12.78 6.44 14.07
CA LYS A 42 11.48 6.44 13.39
C LYS A 42 11.63 6.00 11.94
N CYS A 43 10.70 5.18 11.46
CA CYS A 43 10.63 4.78 10.07
C CYS A 43 10.40 6.02 9.18
N PRO A 44 11.18 6.22 8.10
CA PRO A 44 11.04 7.40 7.25
C PRO A 44 9.73 7.44 6.45
N HIS A 45 8.99 6.32 6.34
CA HIS A 45 7.68 6.27 5.69
C HIS A 45 6.62 7.12 6.41
N ALA A 46 6.28 6.74 7.66
CA ALA A 46 5.15 7.32 8.39
C ALA A 46 5.48 7.55 9.88
N GLY A 47 6.76 7.51 10.25
CA GLY A 47 7.20 7.80 11.62
C GLY A 47 7.05 6.66 12.61
N ALA A 48 6.81 5.42 12.15
CA ALA A 48 6.65 4.24 13.00
C ALA A 48 7.85 4.07 13.96
N PRO A 49 7.62 3.76 15.25
CA PRO A 49 8.70 3.52 16.21
C PRO A 49 9.42 2.21 15.86
N LEU A 50 10.65 2.30 15.35
CA LEU A 50 11.40 1.13 14.89
C LEU A 50 11.88 0.25 16.06
N GLU A 51 11.86 0.75 17.30
CA GLU A 51 12.06 -0.07 18.49
C GLU A 51 10.98 -1.14 18.70
N GLN A 52 9.81 -0.96 18.08
CA GLN A 52 8.72 -1.96 18.07
C GLN A 52 8.80 -2.87 16.83
N GLY A 53 9.79 -2.67 15.96
CA GLY A 53 10.01 -3.51 14.78
C GLY A 53 10.55 -4.90 15.11
N ALA A 54 10.62 -5.75 14.08
CA ALA A 54 11.17 -7.09 14.20
C ALA A 54 12.54 -7.18 13.52
N ILE A 55 13.48 -7.91 14.12
CA ILE A 55 14.73 -8.27 13.45
C ILE A 55 14.60 -9.69 12.89
N CYS A 56 14.69 -9.82 11.57
CA CYS A 56 14.55 -11.07 10.82
C CYS A 56 15.79 -11.27 9.94
N GLY A 57 16.62 -12.26 10.25
CA GLY A 57 17.90 -12.44 9.54
C GLY A 57 18.79 -11.20 9.67
N ASP A 58 19.18 -10.62 8.56
CA ASP A 58 19.96 -9.38 8.46
C ASP A 58 19.09 -8.13 8.23
N ARG A 59 17.78 -8.20 8.52
CA ARG A 59 16.80 -7.15 8.23
C ARG A 59 16.09 -6.64 9.49
N LEU A 60 15.81 -5.35 9.51
CA LEU A 60 14.86 -4.71 10.43
C LEU A 60 13.54 -4.43 9.70
N ILE A 61 12.45 -4.99 10.21
CA ILE A 61 11.11 -4.86 9.66
C ILE A 61 10.30 -3.86 10.48
N CYS A 62 9.82 -2.81 9.81
CA CYS A 62 8.98 -1.77 10.42
C CYS A 62 7.66 -2.37 10.93
N PRO A 63 7.22 -2.01 12.15
CA PRO A 63 6.03 -2.59 12.75
C PRO A 63 4.73 -2.17 12.07
N TRP A 64 4.69 -1.03 11.37
CA TRP A 64 3.44 -0.51 10.82
C TRP A 64 3.16 -1.05 9.42
N HIS A 65 4.03 -0.76 8.46
CA HIS A 65 3.77 -1.07 7.05
C HIS A 65 4.84 -1.97 6.42
N LYS A 66 5.64 -2.63 7.27
CA LYS A 66 6.60 -3.68 6.88
C LYS A 66 7.63 -3.24 5.83
N ALA A 67 7.99 -1.95 5.83
CA ALA A 67 9.23 -1.49 5.22
C ALA A 67 10.40 -2.22 5.88
N ALA A 68 11.33 -2.73 5.08
CA ALA A 68 12.45 -3.51 5.56
C ALA A 68 13.76 -2.82 5.24
N PHE A 69 14.69 -2.86 6.19
CA PHE A 69 16.00 -2.23 6.08
C PHE A 69 17.10 -3.23 6.41
N GLU A 70 18.18 -3.21 5.65
CA GLU A 70 19.38 -3.99 5.97
C GLU A 70 19.99 -3.51 7.30
N LEU A 71 20.32 -4.42 8.20
CA LEU A 71 20.94 -4.08 9.49
C LEU A 71 22.35 -3.52 9.35
N SER A 72 23.09 -3.94 8.32
CA SER A 72 24.47 -3.52 8.10
C SER A 72 24.59 -2.09 7.60
N SER A 73 23.58 -1.62 6.84
CA SER A 73 23.67 -0.43 6.01
C SER A 73 22.45 0.50 6.16
N GLY A 74 21.38 0.09 6.83
CA GLY A 74 20.13 0.85 6.88
C GLY A 74 19.46 1.04 5.52
N LYS A 75 19.98 0.43 4.44
CA LYS A 75 19.41 0.53 3.10
C LYS A 75 18.03 -0.10 3.08
N MET A 76 17.09 0.57 2.44
CA MET A 76 15.75 0.03 2.28
C MET A 76 15.76 -1.06 1.22
N CYS A 77 15.48 -2.30 1.67
CA CYS A 77 15.46 -3.48 0.83
C CYS A 77 14.05 -3.92 0.44
N GLU A 78 13.02 -3.54 1.22
CA GLU A 78 11.62 -3.63 0.81
C GLU A 78 10.82 -2.36 1.20
N PRO A 79 9.86 -1.93 0.36
CA PRO A 79 9.05 -0.74 0.54
C PRO A 79 8.11 -0.84 1.76
N LEU A 80 7.58 0.25 2.33
CA LEU A 80 7.08 1.49 1.71
C LEU A 80 7.86 2.78 2.01
N ALA A 81 9.12 2.70 2.40
CA ALA A 81 9.79 3.89 2.92
C ALA A 81 10.33 4.85 1.86
N LEU A 82 10.63 4.35 0.65
CA LEU A 82 11.26 5.11 -0.44
C LEU A 82 12.40 6.03 0.04
N ALA A 83 13.15 5.54 1.03
CA ALA A 83 14.25 6.21 1.68
C ALA A 83 15.00 5.21 2.57
N ASP A 84 16.31 5.36 2.66
CA ASP A 84 17.15 4.61 3.60
C ASP A 84 17.03 5.17 5.02
N LEU A 85 17.43 4.37 6.02
CA LEU A 85 17.62 4.87 7.38
C LEU A 85 18.86 5.76 7.45
N LYS A 86 18.72 6.94 8.06
CA LYS A 86 19.88 7.73 8.47
C LYS A 86 20.73 6.92 9.45
N GLN A 87 22.03 6.85 9.18
CA GLN A 87 23.02 6.23 10.06
C GLN A 87 23.77 7.28 10.88
N TYR A 88 24.17 6.91 12.09
CA TYR A 88 24.94 7.74 12.99
C TYR A 88 26.29 7.07 13.30
N PRO A 89 27.43 7.79 13.17
CA PRO A 89 28.73 7.23 13.49
C PRO A 89 28.80 6.78 14.95
N VAL A 90 29.34 5.59 15.18
CA VAL A 90 29.42 4.95 16.50
C VAL A 90 30.83 4.46 16.80
N ARG A 91 31.23 4.54 18.07
CA ARG A 91 32.46 3.97 18.62
C ARG A 91 32.14 3.20 19.88
N ILE A 92 32.92 2.15 20.13
CA ILE A 92 32.87 1.40 21.38
C ILE A 92 34.23 1.59 22.05
N GLU A 93 34.26 2.29 23.17
CA GLU A 93 35.48 2.57 23.94
C GLU A 93 35.26 2.12 25.38
N ASN A 94 36.13 1.25 25.92
CA ASN A 94 36.01 0.73 27.30
C ASN A 94 34.61 0.14 27.64
N GLY A 95 33.99 -0.53 26.67
CA GLY A 95 32.63 -1.10 26.82
C GLY A 95 31.50 -0.05 26.82
N GLN A 96 31.79 1.19 26.47
CA GLN A 96 30.82 2.28 26.35
C GLN A 96 30.51 2.56 24.88
N ILE A 97 29.23 2.66 24.53
CA ILE A 97 28.79 3.03 23.19
C ILE A 97 28.70 4.55 23.13
N LEU A 98 29.49 5.13 22.22
CA LEU A 98 29.60 6.55 21.97
C LEU A 98 29.08 6.84 20.56
N VAL A 99 28.18 7.83 20.41
CA VAL A 99 27.54 8.16 19.13
C VAL A 99 27.79 9.62 18.76
N ASN A 100 28.04 9.88 17.48
CA ASN A 100 27.99 11.23 16.92
C ASN A 100 26.55 11.53 16.45
N PRO A 101 25.86 12.55 17.00
CA PRO A 101 24.48 12.87 16.64
C PRO A 101 24.33 13.44 15.22
N LYS A 102 25.43 13.73 14.51
CA LYS A 102 25.37 14.12 13.11
C LYS A 102 25.29 12.88 12.23
N ALA A 103 24.17 12.73 11.53
CA ALA A 103 23.97 11.64 10.58
C ALA A 103 25.04 11.64 9.47
N MET A 104 25.37 10.45 9.00
CA MET A 104 26.24 10.24 7.84
C MET A 104 25.55 10.74 6.57
N SER A 105 26.31 11.35 5.66
CA SER A 105 25.77 11.71 4.34
C SER A 105 25.41 10.45 3.57
N PRO A 106 24.30 10.45 2.81
CA PRO A 106 24.02 9.37 1.86
C PRO A 106 25.15 9.26 0.84
N ALA A 107 25.43 8.03 0.39
CA ALA A 107 26.32 7.81 -0.73
C ALA A 107 25.57 8.15 -2.03
N SER A 108 25.65 9.39 -2.50
CA SER A 108 25.13 9.74 -3.83
C SER A 108 26.17 9.46 -4.91
N PRO A 109 25.71 8.91 -6.04
CA PRO A 109 26.03 9.59 -7.29
C PRO A 109 24.78 9.64 -8.19
N VAL A 110 24.16 10.83 -8.32
CA VAL A 110 23.26 11.10 -9.44
C VAL A 110 24.04 11.95 -10.44
N GLY A 111 24.18 11.45 -11.66
CA GLY A 111 24.76 12.19 -12.78
C GLY A 111 24.01 11.82 -14.05
N SER A 112 23.71 12.80 -14.89
CA SER A 112 23.03 12.61 -16.18
C SER A 112 24.05 12.36 -17.29
N GLY A 113 23.89 11.25 -18.03
CA GLY A 113 24.65 11.00 -19.26
C GLY A 113 23.80 11.31 -20.50
N ALA A 114 24.30 12.15 -21.42
CA ALA A 114 23.56 12.61 -22.60
C ALA A 114 23.38 11.56 -23.73
N SER A 115 23.95 10.35 -23.59
CA SER A 115 23.85 9.25 -24.57
C SER A 115 23.22 7.97 -24.01
N ALA A 116 22.46 8.09 -22.92
CA ALA A 116 22.01 6.96 -22.12
C ALA A 116 20.53 6.59 -22.43
N PRO A 117 20.15 5.30 -22.29
CA PRO A 117 18.84 4.79 -22.70
C PRO A 117 17.67 5.51 -22.02
N VAL A 118 16.51 5.47 -22.69
CA VAL A 118 15.25 6.08 -22.26
C VAL A 118 14.39 5.03 -21.57
N PHE A 119 14.27 5.13 -20.25
CA PHE A 119 13.34 4.32 -19.47
C PHE A 119 12.08 5.14 -19.21
N VAL A 120 10.92 4.56 -19.52
CA VAL A 120 9.62 5.19 -19.31
C VAL A 120 8.86 4.43 -18.23
N VAL A 121 8.32 5.18 -17.27
CA VAL A 121 7.36 4.68 -16.27
C VAL A 121 6.01 5.32 -16.58
N LEU A 122 5.03 4.49 -16.95
CA LEU A 122 3.67 4.92 -17.26
C LEU A 122 2.77 4.73 -16.03
N GLY A 123 2.47 5.82 -15.33
CA GLY A 123 1.72 5.86 -14.08
C GLY A 123 2.62 6.16 -12.88
N GLY A 124 2.32 7.24 -12.16
CA GLY A 124 3.04 7.73 -10.98
C GLY A 124 2.44 7.25 -9.65
N GLY A 125 1.63 6.19 -9.65
CA GLY A 125 1.13 5.57 -8.42
C GLY A 125 2.25 4.92 -7.59
N ALA A 126 1.87 4.12 -6.61
CA ALA A 126 2.79 3.40 -5.72
C ALA A 126 3.88 2.62 -6.50
N ALA A 127 3.46 1.76 -7.45
CA ALA A 127 4.38 0.98 -8.27
C ALA A 127 5.36 1.83 -9.07
N GLY A 128 4.86 2.84 -9.79
CA GLY A 128 5.70 3.71 -10.61
C GLY A 128 6.67 4.56 -9.77
N SER A 129 6.21 5.07 -8.63
CA SER A 129 7.05 5.83 -7.70
C SER A 129 8.19 4.98 -7.15
N ALA A 130 7.86 3.76 -6.69
CA ALA A 130 8.87 2.82 -6.20
C ALA A 130 9.88 2.41 -7.29
N ALA A 131 9.43 2.28 -8.55
CA ALA A 131 10.31 2.01 -9.67
C ALA A 131 11.24 3.18 -10.00
N LEU A 132 10.72 4.41 -10.05
CA LEU A 132 11.53 5.62 -10.29
C LEU A 132 12.59 5.79 -9.20
N TRP A 133 12.19 5.64 -7.94
CA TRP A 133 13.10 5.67 -6.80
C TRP A 133 14.19 4.61 -6.97
N ARG A 134 13.80 3.36 -7.26
CA ARG A 134 14.75 2.24 -7.37
C ARG A 134 15.72 2.39 -8.52
N LEU A 135 15.25 2.81 -9.70
CA LEU A 135 16.10 3.06 -10.86
C LEU A 135 17.19 4.08 -10.52
N ARG A 136 16.83 5.21 -9.90
CA ARG A 136 17.80 6.24 -9.51
C ARG A 136 18.71 5.77 -8.38
N HIS A 137 18.16 5.11 -7.36
CA HIS A 137 18.89 4.61 -6.22
C HIS A 137 19.95 3.57 -6.62
N ASP A 138 19.62 2.69 -7.57
CA ASP A 138 20.54 1.67 -8.10
C ASP A 138 21.48 2.21 -9.20
N GLY A 139 21.49 3.53 -9.41
CA GLY A 139 22.49 4.21 -10.22
C GLY A 139 22.16 4.33 -11.71
N PHE A 140 20.88 4.23 -12.10
CA PHE A 140 20.47 4.54 -13.48
C PHE A 140 20.72 6.01 -13.81
N LYS A 141 21.58 6.26 -14.80
CA LYS A 141 22.00 7.61 -15.24
C LYS A 141 21.34 8.06 -16.55
N GLY A 142 20.48 7.23 -17.12
CA GLY A 142 19.78 7.50 -18.36
C GLY A 142 18.58 8.43 -18.21
N ARG A 143 17.99 8.76 -19.37
CA ARG A 143 16.77 9.57 -19.43
C ARG A 143 15.65 8.75 -18.81
N LEU A 144 15.06 9.26 -17.74
CA LEU A 144 13.95 8.63 -17.04
C LEU A 144 12.74 9.53 -17.20
N VAL A 145 11.67 8.99 -17.78
CA VAL A 145 10.45 9.72 -18.07
C VAL A 145 9.31 9.12 -17.28
N LEU A 146 8.62 9.95 -16.49
CA LEU A 146 7.34 9.62 -15.87
C LEU A 146 6.23 10.17 -16.76
N VAL A 147 5.38 9.29 -17.27
CA VAL A 147 4.15 9.66 -17.98
C VAL A 147 2.98 9.46 -17.03
N GLU A 148 2.20 10.52 -16.80
CA GLU A 148 1.08 10.51 -15.85
C GLU A 148 -0.04 11.42 -16.35
N SER A 149 -1.28 11.06 -16.07
CA SER A 149 -2.46 11.86 -16.41
C SER A 149 -2.78 12.91 -15.34
N GLU A 150 -2.49 12.61 -14.07
CA GLU A 150 -2.82 13.46 -12.93
C GLU A 150 -1.75 14.54 -12.69
N PRO A 151 -2.12 15.83 -12.57
CA PRO A 151 -1.15 16.93 -12.44
C PRO A 151 -0.31 16.88 -11.16
N GLU A 152 -0.92 16.41 -10.06
CA GLU A 152 -0.30 16.43 -8.73
C GLU A 152 0.43 15.13 -8.36
N ALA A 153 0.38 14.11 -9.20
CA ALA A 153 1.06 12.84 -8.94
C ALA A 153 2.59 12.98 -9.07
N PRO A 154 3.38 12.23 -8.28
CA PRO A 154 2.97 11.13 -7.41
C PRO A 154 2.58 11.56 -5.98
N TYR A 155 1.56 10.92 -5.39
CA TYR A 155 1.11 11.18 -4.00
C TYR A 155 0.49 9.94 -3.34
N ASP A 156 0.42 9.94 -2.00
CA ASP A 156 -0.16 8.84 -1.23
C ASP A 156 -1.70 8.80 -1.34
N ARG A 157 -2.21 7.91 -2.19
CA ARG A 157 -3.65 7.71 -2.38
C ARG A 157 -4.36 7.11 -1.16
N THR A 158 -3.63 6.48 -0.23
CA THR A 158 -4.24 5.86 0.96
C THR A 158 -4.83 6.89 1.92
N ALA A 159 -4.36 8.14 1.85
CA ALA A 159 -4.90 9.26 2.62
C ALA A 159 -6.33 9.67 2.19
N LEU A 160 -6.71 9.37 0.94
CA LEU A 160 -7.96 9.85 0.33
C LEU A 160 -9.24 9.18 0.83
N THR A 161 -9.13 8.04 1.53
CA THR A 161 -10.25 7.38 2.23
C THR A 161 -10.15 7.50 3.75
N LYS A 162 -9.02 8.02 4.25
CA LYS A 162 -8.65 8.02 5.66
C LYS A 162 -8.52 9.45 6.21
N PHE A 163 -7.30 9.97 6.24
CA PHE A 163 -6.96 11.21 6.93
C PHE A 163 -7.69 12.42 6.36
N VAL A 164 -7.78 12.52 5.03
CA VAL A 164 -8.44 13.64 4.35
C VAL A 164 -9.95 13.64 4.64
N PRO A 165 -10.73 12.58 4.35
CA PRO A 165 -12.15 12.57 4.71
C PRO A 165 -12.43 12.72 6.21
N SER A 166 -11.50 12.31 7.09
CA SER A 166 -11.65 12.46 8.55
C SER A 166 -11.38 13.87 9.07
N GLY A 167 -10.91 14.80 8.23
CA GLY A 167 -10.57 16.17 8.62
C GLY A 167 -9.25 16.30 9.39
N LYS A 168 -8.41 15.25 9.40
CA LYS A 168 -7.11 15.24 10.08
C LYS A 168 -5.95 15.67 9.19
N MET A 169 -6.21 15.87 7.90
CA MET A 169 -5.24 16.25 6.87
C MET A 169 -5.96 17.04 5.79
N ASP A 170 -5.40 18.17 5.38
CA ASP A 170 -5.88 18.87 4.20
C ASP A 170 -5.55 18.07 2.93
N ILE A 171 -6.36 18.17 1.88
CA ILE A 171 -6.10 17.45 0.63
C ILE A 171 -4.82 17.95 -0.06
N ASP A 172 -4.45 19.21 0.16
CA ASP A 172 -3.21 19.79 -0.37
C ASP A 172 -1.98 19.30 0.41
N ASP A 173 -2.17 18.86 1.66
CA ASP A 173 -1.12 18.30 2.52
C ASP A 173 -0.89 16.79 2.29
N VAL A 174 -1.63 16.16 1.38
CA VAL A 174 -1.39 14.76 1.02
C VAL A 174 0.04 14.61 0.50
N PRO A 175 0.87 13.77 1.15
CA PRO A 175 2.30 13.74 0.89
C PRO A 175 2.59 13.20 -0.51
N SER A 176 3.61 13.79 -1.15
CA SER A 176 4.20 13.19 -2.35
C SER A 176 4.94 11.90 -1.98
N LEU A 177 4.92 10.91 -2.88
CA LEU A 177 5.66 9.66 -2.69
C LEU A 177 7.15 9.81 -2.95
N LEU A 178 7.55 10.81 -3.74
CA LEU A 178 8.93 11.04 -4.11
C LEU A 178 9.36 12.46 -3.71
N GLY A 179 10.56 12.56 -3.15
CA GLY A 179 11.20 13.84 -2.88
C GLY A 179 11.79 14.47 -4.14
N SER A 180 12.24 15.73 -3.99
CA SER A 180 12.95 16.47 -5.04
C SER A 180 14.26 15.80 -5.45
N ASP A 181 14.87 15.03 -4.55
CA ASP A 181 16.06 14.22 -4.81
C ASP A 181 15.87 13.18 -5.92
N ILE A 182 14.63 12.77 -6.20
CA ILE A 182 14.27 11.93 -7.35
C ILE A 182 13.59 12.77 -8.43
N LEU A 183 12.58 13.55 -8.07
CA LEU A 183 11.71 14.24 -9.05
C LEU A 183 12.44 15.30 -9.89
N ASP A 184 13.46 15.97 -9.35
CA ASP A 184 14.25 16.96 -10.10
C ASP A 184 15.11 16.30 -11.20
N HIS A 185 15.21 14.97 -11.18
CA HIS A 185 15.99 14.18 -12.14
C HIS A 185 15.10 13.26 -13.00
N VAL A 186 13.79 13.48 -13.02
CA VAL A 186 12.82 12.74 -13.85
C VAL A 186 12.10 13.72 -14.77
N GLU A 187 12.09 13.42 -16.06
CA GLU A 187 11.25 14.16 -17.00
C GLU A 187 9.79 13.77 -16.79
N ARG A 188 8.91 14.74 -16.52
CA ARG A 188 7.49 14.49 -16.25
C ARG A 188 6.66 14.93 -17.45
N ILE A 189 5.92 14.00 -18.03
CA ILE A 189 4.97 14.25 -19.11
C ILE A 189 3.57 14.05 -18.56
N GLN A 190 2.83 15.15 -18.43
CA GLN A 190 1.43 15.11 -18.01
C GLN A 190 0.52 14.90 -19.23
N LYS A 191 0.33 13.65 -19.66
CA LYS A 191 -0.54 13.30 -20.79
C LYS A 191 -1.21 11.95 -20.60
N ARG A 192 -2.41 11.82 -21.16
CA ARG A 192 -3.09 10.54 -21.31
C ARG A 192 -2.52 9.78 -22.50
N VAL A 193 -2.17 8.50 -22.28
CA VAL A 193 -1.77 7.56 -23.32
C VAL A 193 -3.03 6.91 -23.90
N GLU A 194 -3.17 6.94 -25.21
CA GLU A 194 -4.29 6.31 -25.93
C GLU A 194 -3.88 4.98 -26.56
N ARG A 195 -2.57 4.74 -26.74
CA ARG A 195 -2.08 3.44 -27.20
C ARG A 195 -0.67 3.14 -26.70
N VAL A 196 -0.45 1.90 -26.25
CA VAL A 196 0.90 1.31 -26.19
C VAL A 196 1.14 0.61 -27.53
N ASP A 197 2.23 0.97 -28.20
CA ASP A 197 2.69 0.33 -29.43
C ASP A 197 3.91 -0.53 -29.07
N ASN A 198 3.66 -1.78 -28.71
CA ASN A 198 4.69 -2.67 -28.22
C ASN A 198 5.69 -3.02 -29.32
N GLU A 199 5.22 -3.26 -30.55
CA GLU A 199 6.09 -3.58 -31.69
C GLU A 199 7.05 -2.43 -32.03
N ALA A 200 6.57 -1.18 -32.01
CA ALA A 200 7.40 -0.01 -32.30
C ALA A 200 8.08 0.60 -31.06
N HIS A 201 7.95 -0.01 -29.86
CA HIS A 201 8.44 0.50 -28.57
C HIS A 201 8.14 2.00 -28.34
N ARG A 202 6.87 2.39 -28.51
CA ARG A 202 6.44 3.78 -28.30
C ARG A 202 5.08 3.90 -27.63
N LEU A 203 4.89 5.00 -26.90
CA LEU A 203 3.59 5.44 -26.43
C LEU A 203 2.98 6.42 -27.44
N VAL A 204 1.67 6.34 -27.65
CA VAL A 204 0.89 7.28 -28.46
C VAL A 204 -0.08 8.04 -27.57
N PHE A 205 -0.03 9.36 -27.65
CA PHE A 205 -0.88 10.27 -26.87
C PHE A 205 -2.12 10.66 -27.66
N ALA A 206 -3.10 11.27 -26.99
CA ALA A 206 -4.36 11.70 -27.60
C ALA A 206 -4.23 12.76 -28.71
N ASP A 207 -3.09 13.45 -28.78
CA ASP A 207 -2.76 14.45 -29.82
C ASP A 207 -1.91 13.85 -30.97
N ASP A 208 -1.88 12.51 -31.08
CA ASP A 208 -1.04 11.73 -32.01
C ASP A 208 0.47 11.91 -31.85
N SER A 209 0.93 12.71 -30.88
CA SER A 209 2.34 12.76 -30.53
C SER A 209 2.78 11.41 -29.93
N THR A 210 4.07 11.13 -30.03
CA THR A 210 4.63 9.84 -29.59
C THR A 210 5.85 10.00 -28.69
N LEU A 211 6.08 9.00 -27.84
CA LEU A 211 7.27 8.88 -27.02
C LEU A 211 7.91 7.52 -27.24
N GLN A 212 9.10 7.50 -27.83
CA GLN A 212 9.93 6.30 -27.96
C GLN A 212 10.55 5.92 -26.62
N PHE A 213 10.67 4.62 -26.34
CA PHE A 213 11.37 4.10 -25.17
C PHE A 213 12.32 2.96 -25.53
N ASP A 214 13.36 2.80 -24.71
CA ASP A 214 14.19 1.59 -24.71
C ASP A 214 13.63 0.53 -23.77
N LYS A 215 13.04 0.97 -22.63
CA LYS A 215 12.32 0.11 -21.67
C LYS A 215 11.10 0.81 -21.12
N LEU A 216 10.01 0.06 -20.94
CA LEU A 216 8.74 0.55 -20.42
C LEU A 216 8.31 -0.24 -19.17
N LEU A 217 7.92 0.48 -18.12
CA LEU A 217 7.11 -0.05 -17.03
C LEU A 217 5.68 0.48 -17.14
N ILE A 218 4.70 -0.40 -17.26
CA ILE A 218 3.28 -0.09 -17.22
C ILE A 218 2.78 -0.22 -15.77
N ALA A 219 2.49 0.91 -15.14
CA ALA A 219 2.07 1.02 -13.75
C ALA A 219 0.77 1.84 -13.62
N THR A 220 -0.17 1.68 -14.56
CA THR A 220 -1.43 2.45 -14.62
C THR A 220 -2.47 2.03 -13.58
N GLY A 221 -2.25 0.91 -12.89
CA GLY A 221 -3.10 0.45 -11.81
C GLY A 221 -4.53 0.13 -12.26
N ALA A 222 -5.52 0.56 -11.46
CA ALA A 222 -6.93 0.27 -11.69
C ALA A 222 -7.82 1.53 -11.63
N GLU A 223 -9.01 1.44 -12.23
CA GLU A 223 -10.05 2.47 -12.29
C GLU A 223 -11.30 2.03 -11.53
N PRO A 224 -12.02 2.93 -10.82
CA PRO A 224 -13.29 2.60 -10.19
C PRO A 224 -14.32 2.08 -11.20
N VAL A 225 -15.03 1.00 -10.83
CA VAL A 225 -16.16 0.51 -11.60
C VAL A 225 -17.38 1.36 -11.28
N LYS A 226 -17.88 2.09 -12.27
CA LYS A 226 -19.18 2.75 -12.24
C LYS A 226 -20.23 1.82 -12.85
N PRO A 227 -21.21 1.30 -12.08
CA PRO A 227 -22.23 0.41 -12.62
C PRO A 227 -23.03 1.08 -13.73
N SER A 228 -23.30 0.35 -14.82
CA SER A 228 -24.19 0.82 -15.89
C SER A 228 -25.64 0.64 -15.46
N LEU A 229 -26.25 1.71 -14.93
CA LEU A 229 -27.64 1.72 -14.48
C LEU A 229 -28.25 3.13 -14.64
N ALA A 230 -29.58 3.19 -14.74
CA ALA A 230 -30.28 4.45 -14.91
C ALA A 230 -30.01 5.41 -13.74
N GLY A 231 -29.61 6.64 -14.06
CA GLY A 231 -29.27 7.68 -13.09
C GLY A 231 -27.83 7.64 -12.56
N ALA A 232 -26.97 6.73 -13.05
CA ALA A 232 -25.57 6.68 -12.63
C ALA A 232 -24.80 7.99 -12.92
N ASP A 233 -25.22 8.76 -13.94
CA ASP A 233 -24.59 10.01 -14.36
C ASP A 233 -25.23 11.28 -13.78
N LEU A 234 -26.18 11.15 -12.84
CA LEU A 234 -26.77 12.29 -12.15
C LEU A 234 -25.71 13.06 -11.33
N ALA A 235 -25.92 14.37 -11.15
CA ALA A 235 -25.14 15.14 -10.19
C ALA A 235 -25.33 14.57 -8.77
N GLY A 236 -24.31 14.68 -7.93
CA GLY A 236 -24.27 14.06 -6.60
C GLY A 236 -23.90 12.57 -6.59
N VAL A 237 -23.62 11.98 -7.75
CA VAL A 237 -23.09 10.61 -7.87
C VAL A 237 -21.59 10.65 -8.07
N HIS A 238 -20.86 9.99 -7.18
CA HIS A 238 -19.41 10.05 -7.09
C HIS A 238 -18.76 8.67 -7.21
N ILE A 239 -17.49 8.70 -7.59
CA ILE A 239 -16.50 7.62 -7.44
C ILE A 239 -15.32 8.20 -6.65
N LEU A 240 -14.41 7.36 -6.15
CA LEU A 240 -13.24 7.80 -5.38
C LEU A 240 -11.97 7.08 -5.89
N ARG A 241 -10.96 7.84 -6.33
CA ARG A 241 -9.65 7.31 -6.76
C ARG A 241 -8.50 8.30 -6.65
N ASN A 242 -8.78 9.58 -6.89
CA ASN A 242 -7.79 10.65 -6.93
C ASN A 242 -8.23 11.86 -6.08
N LYS A 243 -7.35 12.86 -5.97
CA LYS A 243 -7.64 14.10 -5.23
C LYS A 243 -8.88 14.82 -5.73
N GLN A 244 -9.05 14.95 -7.06
CA GLN A 244 -10.22 15.60 -7.65
C GLN A 244 -11.55 14.93 -7.26
N HIS A 245 -11.60 13.60 -7.33
CA HIS A 245 -12.76 12.81 -6.88
C HIS A 245 -13.05 13.05 -5.40
N THR A 246 -12.01 13.07 -4.57
CA THR A 246 -12.12 13.25 -3.11
C THR A 246 -12.61 14.65 -2.78
N ALA A 247 -12.03 15.70 -3.38
CA ALA A 247 -12.45 17.09 -3.18
C ALA A 247 -13.92 17.30 -3.59
N SER A 248 -14.32 16.78 -4.76
CA SER A 248 -15.70 16.87 -5.24
C SER A 248 -16.69 16.16 -4.30
N LEU A 249 -16.36 14.95 -3.85
CA LEU A 249 -17.16 14.19 -2.90
C LEU A 249 -17.29 14.91 -1.56
N LEU A 250 -16.18 15.35 -0.97
CA LEU A 250 -16.20 16.02 0.33
C LEU A 250 -16.97 17.35 0.28
N ALA A 251 -16.82 18.12 -0.80
CA ALA A 251 -17.63 19.33 -0.98
C ALA A 251 -19.14 19.04 -1.02
N ALA A 252 -19.55 17.91 -1.61
CA ALA A 252 -20.95 17.49 -1.61
C ALA A 252 -21.42 17.05 -0.23
N VAL A 253 -20.62 16.22 0.45
CA VAL A 253 -20.89 15.76 1.83
C VAL A 253 -20.95 16.91 2.82
N ASP A 254 -20.09 17.92 2.71
CA ASP A 254 -20.06 19.07 3.61
C ASP A 254 -21.34 19.92 3.50
N ARG A 255 -21.97 19.92 2.32
CA ARG A 255 -23.26 20.60 2.11
C ARG A 255 -24.45 19.79 2.60
N SER A 256 -24.45 18.47 2.37
CA SER A 256 -25.58 17.60 2.70
C SER A 256 -25.57 17.09 4.14
N GLN A 257 -24.38 16.99 4.74
CA GLN A 257 -24.11 16.28 5.99
C GLN A 257 -24.54 14.80 5.99
N GLN A 258 -24.76 14.22 4.80
CA GLN A 258 -25.17 12.84 4.62
C GLN A 258 -24.59 12.21 3.34
N ILE A 259 -24.43 10.88 3.35
CA ILE A 259 -23.98 10.10 2.18
C ILE A 259 -24.56 8.68 2.17
N VAL A 260 -24.88 8.21 0.97
CA VAL A 260 -25.13 6.78 0.70
C VAL A 260 -23.93 6.17 -0.02
N ILE A 261 -23.32 5.14 0.56
CA ILE A 261 -22.21 4.38 0.00
C ILE A 261 -22.73 3.05 -0.53
N ILE A 262 -22.48 2.75 -1.81
CA ILE A 262 -22.83 1.48 -2.43
C ILE A 262 -21.59 0.59 -2.46
N GLY A 263 -21.59 -0.44 -1.62
CA GLY A 263 -20.46 -1.37 -1.42
C GLY A 263 -19.86 -1.27 -0.01
N ASN A 264 -19.65 -2.42 0.63
CA ASN A 264 -19.15 -2.55 2.00
C ASN A 264 -17.76 -3.22 2.07
N SER A 265 -16.90 -2.94 1.09
CA SER A 265 -15.49 -3.35 1.09
C SER A 265 -14.57 -2.19 1.54
N PHE A 266 -13.25 -2.32 1.34
CA PHE A 266 -12.23 -1.46 1.97
C PHE A 266 -12.49 0.03 1.80
N ILE A 267 -12.63 0.51 0.56
CA ILE A 267 -12.87 1.94 0.27
C ILE A 267 -14.14 2.45 0.97
N GLY A 268 -15.25 1.72 0.84
CA GLY A 268 -16.53 2.13 1.40
C GLY A 268 -16.51 2.17 2.93
N MET A 269 -15.94 1.15 3.56
CA MET A 269 -15.89 1.06 5.03
C MET A 269 -14.84 1.96 5.66
N GLU A 270 -13.71 2.22 4.99
CA GLU A 270 -12.75 3.24 5.45
C GLU A 270 -13.37 4.63 5.40
N LEU A 271 -14.00 4.99 4.27
CA LEU A 271 -14.66 6.27 4.12
C LEU A 271 -15.81 6.44 5.12
N ALA A 272 -16.65 5.42 5.31
CA ALA A 272 -17.73 5.44 6.30
C ALA A 272 -17.19 5.78 7.70
N SER A 273 -16.12 5.09 8.12
CA SER A 273 -15.45 5.36 9.39
C SER A 273 -14.92 6.80 9.47
N SER A 274 -14.27 7.27 8.41
CA SER A 274 -13.68 8.61 8.36
C SER A 274 -14.73 9.71 8.45
N LEU A 275 -15.84 9.57 7.75
CA LEU A 275 -16.95 10.54 7.75
C LEU A 275 -17.75 10.51 9.06
N ARG A 276 -17.94 9.33 9.68
CA ARG A 276 -18.58 9.24 11.01
C ARG A 276 -17.78 9.95 12.10
N ASN A 277 -16.46 10.10 11.98
CA ASN A 277 -15.66 10.93 12.89
C ASN A 277 -15.98 12.45 12.79
N ARG A 278 -16.76 12.85 11.79
CA ARG A 278 -17.22 14.22 11.54
C ARG A 278 -18.73 14.36 11.66
N ASP A 279 -19.37 13.39 12.31
CA ASP A 279 -20.82 13.33 12.55
C ASP A 279 -21.71 13.26 11.29
N VAL A 280 -21.14 13.07 10.10
CA VAL A 280 -21.87 12.92 8.81
C VAL A 280 -22.75 11.67 8.85
N GLU A 281 -24.02 11.76 8.47
CA GLU A 281 -24.90 10.58 8.37
C GLU A 281 -24.47 9.64 7.25
N VAL A 282 -24.24 8.37 7.55
CA VAL A 282 -23.75 7.39 6.57
C VAL A 282 -24.70 6.20 6.48
N THR A 283 -25.18 5.93 5.26
CA THR A 283 -25.87 4.69 4.92
C THR A 283 -25.01 3.86 3.97
N VAL A 284 -24.83 2.58 4.25
CA VAL A 284 -24.11 1.63 3.38
C VAL A 284 -25.12 0.63 2.80
N ILE A 285 -25.17 0.56 1.47
CA ILE A 285 -25.99 -0.43 0.74
C ILE A 285 -25.06 -1.50 0.19
N ALA A 286 -25.35 -2.77 0.48
CA ALA A 286 -24.62 -3.90 -0.06
C ALA A 286 -25.53 -5.12 -0.25
N ARG A 287 -25.13 -6.04 -1.14
CA ARG A 287 -25.89 -7.29 -1.39
C ARG A 287 -26.02 -8.16 -0.14
N HIS A 288 -25.01 -8.11 0.72
CA HIS A 288 -24.96 -8.77 2.01
C HIS A 288 -24.38 -7.76 3.01
N VAL A 289 -24.99 -7.66 4.19
CA VAL A 289 -24.67 -6.57 5.14
C VAL A 289 -23.31 -6.71 5.79
N LEU A 290 -22.81 -7.94 6.00
CA LEU A 290 -21.53 -8.15 6.68
C LEU A 290 -20.37 -7.68 5.77
N PRO A 291 -19.64 -6.61 6.17
CA PRO A 291 -18.45 -6.17 5.46
C PRO A 291 -17.38 -7.27 5.46
N PHE A 292 -16.56 -7.32 4.43
CA PHE A 292 -15.39 -8.21 4.36
C PHE A 292 -15.64 -9.71 4.53
N ALA A 293 -16.89 -10.18 4.54
CA ALA A 293 -17.19 -11.60 4.77
C ALA A 293 -16.52 -12.52 3.73
N ALA A 294 -16.43 -12.07 2.48
CA ALA A 294 -15.73 -12.79 1.42
C ALA A 294 -14.20 -12.82 1.61
N GLN A 295 -13.61 -11.84 2.30
CA GLN A 295 -12.17 -11.73 2.51
C GLN A 295 -11.72 -12.39 3.81
N PHE A 296 -12.52 -12.28 4.87
CA PHE A 296 -12.12 -12.64 6.24
C PHE A 296 -13.12 -13.57 6.95
N GLY A 297 -14.20 -13.98 6.27
CA GLY A 297 -15.24 -14.83 6.85
C GLY A 297 -16.24 -14.08 7.72
N GLU A 298 -17.31 -14.78 8.10
CA GLU A 298 -18.44 -14.17 8.79
C GLU A 298 -18.11 -13.63 10.18
N ALA A 299 -17.20 -14.27 10.93
CA ALA A 299 -16.85 -13.83 12.28
C ALA A 299 -16.26 -12.41 12.27
N ILE A 300 -15.26 -12.18 11.42
CA ILE A 300 -14.66 -10.86 11.21
C ILE A 300 -15.66 -9.90 10.57
N GLY A 301 -16.50 -10.37 9.64
CA GLY A 301 -17.52 -9.52 9.04
C GLY A 301 -18.57 -9.03 10.04
N ARG A 302 -19.03 -9.88 10.97
CA ARG A 302 -19.92 -9.48 12.08
C ARG A 302 -19.27 -8.46 12.98
N TYR A 303 -17.98 -8.65 13.30
CA TYR A 303 -17.20 -7.67 14.08
C TYR A 303 -17.19 -6.29 13.42
N PHE A 304 -16.86 -6.20 12.12
CA PHE A 304 -16.87 -4.91 11.42
C PHE A 304 -18.26 -4.31 11.28
N HIS A 305 -19.27 -5.14 11.02
CA HIS A 305 -20.66 -4.68 10.97
C HIS A 305 -21.07 -4.03 12.30
N GLN A 306 -20.84 -4.71 13.43
CA GLN A 306 -21.14 -4.19 14.76
C GLN A 306 -20.33 -2.93 15.09
N LEU A 307 -19.04 -2.92 14.77
CA LEU A 307 -18.17 -1.76 14.96
C LEU A 307 -18.73 -0.52 14.23
N HIS A 308 -19.14 -0.68 12.97
CA HIS A 308 -19.68 0.42 12.17
C HIS A 308 -21.08 0.85 12.62
N GLN A 309 -21.95 -0.10 12.97
CA GLN A 309 -23.28 0.21 13.54
C GLN A 309 -23.17 0.97 14.86
N ALA A 310 -22.26 0.56 15.75
CA ALA A 310 -22.03 1.24 17.03
C ALA A 310 -21.52 2.68 16.86
N ASN A 311 -20.93 2.99 15.70
CA ASN A 311 -20.49 4.35 15.33
C ASN A 311 -21.52 5.11 14.46
N GLY A 312 -22.74 4.58 14.33
CA GLY A 312 -23.86 5.26 13.68
C GLY A 312 -24.00 5.02 12.18
N VAL A 313 -23.30 4.03 11.60
CA VAL A 313 -23.53 3.62 10.21
C VAL A 313 -24.83 2.82 10.10
N THR A 314 -25.69 3.22 9.17
CA THR A 314 -26.89 2.45 8.81
C THR A 314 -26.56 1.48 7.68
N PHE A 315 -26.85 0.19 7.84
CA PHE A 315 -26.69 -0.80 6.78
C PHE A 315 -28.03 -1.14 6.14
N VAL A 316 -28.07 -1.21 4.82
CA VAL A 316 -29.22 -1.67 4.05
C VAL A 316 -28.81 -2.82 3.14
N GLU A 317 -29.46 -3.96 3.31
CA GLU A 317 -29.26 -5.11 2.44
C GLU A 317 -30.05 -4.96 1.15
N GLY A 318 -29.37 -5.11 0.02
CA GLY A 318 -30.03 -5.22 -1.27
C GLY A 318 -29.17 -4.88 -2.47
N GLU A 319 -29.72 -5.20 -3.63
CA GLU A 319 -29.16 -4.82 -4.93
C GLU A 319 -29.81 -3.55 -5.44
N ILE A 320 -29.00 -2.61 -5.92
CA ILE A 320 -29.49 -1.40 -6.57
C ILE A 320 -30.12 -1.72 -7.94
N ALA A 321 -31.22 -1.07 -8.25
CA ALA A 321 -31.88 -1.11 -9.55
C ALA A 321 -31.59 0.16 -10.36
N SER A 322 -31.68 1.33 -9.72
CA SER A 322 -31.42 2.62 -10.35
C SER A 322 -31.22 3.73 -9.32
N LEU A 323 -30.61 4.84 -9.74
CA LEU A 323 -30.61 6.10 -9.01
C LEU A 323 -31.75 6.98 -9.52
N GLN A 324 -32.41 7.68 -8.61
CA GLN A 324 -33.59 8.51 -8.87
C GLN A 324 -33.20 9.99 -8.90
N GLY A 325 -33.83 10.77 -9.77
CA GLY A 325 -33.58 12.20 -9.91
C GLY A 325 -33.71 12.65 -11.37
N GLU A 326 -33.80 13.96 -11.59
CA GLU A 326 -33.78 14.56 -12.93
C GLU A 326 -32.38 15.04 -13.29
N ASN A 327 -31.88 16.05 -12.57
CA ASN A 327 -30.52 16.61 -12.76
C ASN A 327 -29.56 16.22 -11.64
N HIS A 328 -30.09 15.93 -10.45
CA HIS A 328 -29.35 15.61 -9.23
C HIS A 328 -29.98 14.39 -8.57
N VAL A 329 -29.17 13.53 -7.97
CA VAL A 329 -29.65 12.32 -7.29
C VAL A 329 -30.50 12.70 -6.07
N THR A 330 -31.64 12.05 -5.92
CA THR A 330 -32.57 12.25 -4.78
C THR A 330 -32.83 10.95 -4.04
N GLY A 331 -32.43 9.81 -4.60
CA GLY A 331 -32.52 8.53 -3.91
C GLY A 331 -31.96 7.35 -4.70
N VAL A 332 -31.80 6.24 -3.98
CA VAL A 332 -31.42 4.93 -4.51
C VAL A 332 -32.65 4.03 -4.49
N ARG A 333 -32.99 3.43 -5.63
CA ARG A 333 -34.04 2.41 -5.74
C ARG A 333 -33.41 1.03 -5.74
N LEU A 334 -33.81 0.17 -4.81
CA LEU A 334 -33.39 -1.24 -4.79
C LEU A 334 -34.26 -2.08 -5.73
N LYS A 335 -33.75 -3.26 -6.14
CA LYS A 335 -34.50 -4.24 -6.93
C LYS A 335 -35.77 -4.75 -6.24
N THR A 336 -35.82 -4.68 -4.91
CA THR A 336 -37.01 -4.98 -4.10
C THR A 336 -38.10 -3.91 -4.23
N GLY A 337 -37.80 -2.75 -4.82
CA GLY A 337 -38.70 -1.60 -4.92
C GLY A 337 -38.54 -0.58 -3.79
N GLN A 338 -37.81 -0.92 -2.71
CA GLN A 338 -37.49 0.02 -1.63
C GLN A 338 -36.72 1.23 -2.17
N GLN A 339 -37.06 2.41 -1.65
CA GLN A 339 -36.40 3.67 -1.97
C GLN A 339 -35.68 4.20 -0.73
N ILE A 340 -34.45 4.66 -0.92
CA ILE A 340 -33.60 5.23 0.11
C ILE A 340 -33.28 6.66 -0.33
N ALA A 341 -33.64 7.66 0.46
CA ALA A 341 -33.35 9.05 0.14
C ALA A 341 -31.82 9.28 0.12
N ALA A 342 -31.33 10.03 -0.87
CA ALA A 342 -29.91 10.27 -1.05
C ALA A 342 -29.65 11.47 -1.95
N ASP A 343 -28.96 12.49 -1.44
CA ASP A 343 -28.49 13.63 -2.24
C ASP A 343 -27.01 13.50 -2.63
N VAL A 344 -26.29 12.56 -1.99
CA VAL A 344 -24.90 12.21 -2.29
C VAL A 344 -24.75 10.70 -2.28
N VAL A 345 -24.28 10.14 -3.38
CA VAL A 345 -24.07 8.69 -3.57
C VAL A 345 -22.62 8.44 -3.95
N LEU A 346 -21.95 7.49 -3.29
CA LEU A 346 -20.65 6.97 -3.72
C LEU A 346 -20.78 5.54 -4.22
N PHE A 347 -20.30 5.28 -5.43
CA PHE A 347 -20.02 3.92 -5.88
C PHE A 347 -18.66 3.45 -5.35
N ALA A 348 -18.70 2.55 -4.36
CA ALA A 348 -17.55 1.80 -3.85
C ALA A 348 -17.63 0.32 -4.30
N THR A 349 -17.93 0.12 -5.59
CA THR A 349 -18.30 -1.17 -6.18
C THR A 349 -17.15 -1.96 -6.80
N GLY A 350 -15.91 -1.70 -6.34
CA GLY A 350 -14.69 -2.33 -6.86
C GLY A 350 -14.03 -1.53 -7.99
N VAL A 351 -12.96 -2.10 -8.52
CA VAL A 351 -12.13 -1.50 -9.57
C VAL A 351 -11.90 -2.50 -10.71
N LYS A 352 -11.44 -1.99 -11.86
CA LYS A 352 -10.98 -2.79 -13.00
C LYS A 352 -9.56 -2.34 -13.41
N PRO A 353 -8.70 -3.22 -13.91
CA PRO A 353 -7.40 -2.85 -14.45
C PRO A 353 -7.50 -1.73 -15.51
N ALA A 354 -6.60 -0.75 -15.46
CA ALA A 354 -6.55 0.38 -16.38
C ALA A 354 -5.83 0.02 -17.68
N THR A 355 -6.46 -0.82 -18.51
CA THR A 355 -5.85 -1.45 -19.71
C THR A 355 -6.58 -1.13 -21.02
N SER A 356 -7.49 -0.16 -21.04
CA SER A 356 -8.33 0.13 -22.22
C SER A 356 -7.54 0.56 -23.46
N PHE A 357 -6.35 1.14 -23.27
CA PHE A 357 -5.44 1.64 -24.32
C PHE A 357 -4.39 0.60 -24.76
N ILE A 358 -4.45 -0.62 -24.22
CA ILE A 358 -3.48 -1.69 -24.48
C ILE A 358 -4.18 -2.76 -25.33
N HIS A 359 -3.63 -3.10 -26.49
CA HIS A 359 -4.32 -3.99 -27.44
C HIS A 359 -3.47 -5.17 -27.91
N ASP A 360 -2.16 -5.08 -27.76
CA ASP A 360 -1.13 -5.98 -28.31
C ASP A 360 -0.32 -6.73 -27.22
N LEU A 361 -0.79 -6.68 -25.97
CA LEU A 361 -0.19 -7.40 -24.83
C LEU A 361 -1.19 -8.42 -24.25
N PRO A 362 -0.70 -9.55 -23.67
CA PRO A 362 -1.54 -10.60 -23.12
C PRO A 362 -2.39 -10.10 -21.95
N ARG A 363 -3.71 -10.16 -22.13
CA ARG A 363 -4.71 -9.86 -21.11
C ARG A 363 -5.40 -11.12 -20.64
N VAL A 364 -5.70 -11.18 -19.34
CA VAL A 364 -6.60 -12.19 -18.76
C VAL A 364 -8.04 -11.68 -18.76
N GLU A 365 -8.99 -12.52 -18.34
CA GLU A 365 -10.43 -12.25 -18.44
C GLU A 365 -10.87 -10.96 -17.71
N ASP A 366 -10.27 -10.65 -16.56
CA ASP A 366 -10.60 -9.43 -15.81
C ASP A 366 -9.99 -8.14 -16.40
N GLY A 367 -9.23 -8.28 -17.50
CA GLY A 367 -8.58 -7.20 -18.22
C GLY A 367 -7.17 -6.84 -17.74
N SER A 368 -6.63 -7.48 -16.70
CA SER A 368 -5.26 -7.26 -16.25
C SER A 368 -4.23 -7.83 -17.23
N LEU A 369 -2.96 -7.46 -17.07
CA LEU A 369 -1.87 -8.00 -17.90
C LEU A 369 -1.16 -9.14 -17.18
N GLN A 370 -1.00 -10.27 -17.87
CA GLN A 370 -0.29 -11.44 -17.34
C GLN A 370 1.23 -11.28 -17.52
N THR A 371 1.98 -11.40 -16.44
CA THR A 371 3.45 -11.31 -16.46
C THR A 371 4.13 -12.66 -16.24
N ASP A 372 5.43 -12.72 -16.52
CA ASP A 372 6.33 -13.76 -15.98
C ASP A 372 6.75 -13.45 -14.53
N GLU A 373 7.60 -14.30 -13.94
CA GLU A 373 8.12 -14.13 -12.56
C GLU A 373 8.97 -12.87 -12.40
N GLN A 374 9.50 -12.31 -13.49
CA GLN A 374 10.27 -11.07 -13.49
C GLN A 374 9.38 -9.84 -13.69
N LEU A 375 8.06 -10.02 -13.68
CA LEU A 375 7.05 -8.99 -13.96
C LEU A 375 7.12 -8.45 -15.40
N ARG A 376 7.74 -9.19 -16.31
CA ARG A 376 7.84 -8.83 -17.73
C ARG A 376 6.62 -9.36 -18.48
N VAL A 377 6.10 -8.57 -19.42
CA VAL A 377 4.94 -8.91 -20.26
C VAL A 377 5.31 -9.05 -21.74
N ALA A 378 6.36 -8.35 -22.19
CA ALA A 378 6.94 -8.45 -23.52
C ALA A 378 8.42 -8.07 -23.46
N GLU A 379 9.13 -8.17 -24.59
CA GLU A 379 10.51 -7.70 -24.66
C GLU A 379 10.59 -6.23 -24.25
N ASN A 380 11.45 -5.92 -23.27
CA ASN A 380 11.64 -4.57 -22.72
C ASN A 380 10.38 -3.90 -22.14
N VAL A 381 9.31 -4.65 -21.83
CA VAL A 381 8.08 -4.15 -21.20
C VAL A 381 7.76 -4.94 -19.94
N TRP A 382 7.62 -4.22 -18.82
CA TRP A 382 7.23 -4.74 -17.51
C TRP A 382 5.91 -4.15 -17.05
N VAL A 383 5.25 -4.82 -16.10
CA VAL A 383 3.96 -4.39 -15.52
C VAL A 383 4.02 -4.51 -14.00
N ALA A 384 3.51 -3.51 -13.28
CA ALA A 384 3.47 -3.54 -11.81
C ALA A 384 2.25 -2.81 -11.23
N GLY A 385 1.83 -3.21 -10.03
CA GLY A 385 0.68 -2.67 -9.30
C GLY A 385 -0.64 -3.35 -9.65
N ASP A 386 -1.76 -2.68 -9.37
CA ASP A 386 -3.12 -3.23 -9.49
C ASP A 386 -3.47 -3.82 -10.89
N ILE A 387 -2.69 -3.45 -11.92
CA ILE A 387 -2.81 -3.89 -13.32
C ILE A 387 -2.16 -5.27 -13.60
N ALA A 388 -1.29 -5.75 -12.73
CA ALA A 388 -0.48 -6.95 -12.97
C ALA A 388 -1.11 -8.21 -12.38
N THR A 389 -1.34 -9.22 -13.23
CA THR A 389 -1.49 -10.61 -12.78
C THR A 389 -0.14 -11.30 -12.89
N TYR A 390 0.37 -11.79 -11.76
CA TYR A 390 1.71 -12.39 -11.65
C TYR A 390 1.61 -13.86 -11.21
N PRO A 391 2.58 -14.71 -11.58
CA PRO A 391 2.61 -16.09 -11.12
C PRO A 391 2.89 -16.18 -9.62
N SER A 392 2.21 -17.10 -8.93
CA SER A 392 2.47 -17.40 -7.53
C SER A 392 2.39 -18.91 -7.27
N ALA A 393 2.82 -19.33 -6.07
CA ALA A 393 2.67 -20.72 -5.63
C ALA A 393 1.21 -21.21 -5.57
N GLN A 394 0.24 -20.29 -5.48
CA GLN A 394 -1.20 -20.58 -5.47
C GLN A 394 -1.84 -20.49 -6.87
N GLY A 395 -1.03 -20.29 -7.92
CA GLY A 395 -1.48 -19.94 -9.26
C GLY A 395 -1.40 -18.43 -9.53
N PRO A 396 -1.88 -17.95 -10.69
CA PRO A 396 -1.85 -16.52 -11.02
C PRO A 396 -2.66 -15.68 -10.02
N LEU A 397 -2.05 -14.61 -9.51
CA LEU A 397 -2.69 -13.69 -8.56
C LEU A 397 -2.66 -12.26 -9.08
N ARG A 398 -3.68 -11.49 -8.69
CA ARG A 398 -3.72 -10.03 -8.82
C ARG A 398 -4.09 -9.45 -7.47
N ILE A 399 -3.24 -8.56 -6.96
CA ILE A 399 -3.40 -7.98 -5.62
C ILE A 399 -3.43 -6.46 -5.72
N GLU A 400 -4.51 -5.85 -5.24
CA GLU A 400 -4.81 -4.41 -5.36
C GLU A 400 -4.38 -3.64 -4.10
N HIS A 401 -3.11 -3.77 -3.71
CA HIS A 401 -2.62 -3.19 -2.46
C HIS A 401 -1.31 -2.43 -2.60
N PHE A 402 -1.22 -1.35 -1.83
CA PHE A 402 -0.18 -0.33 -1.92
C PHE A 402 1.24 -0.89 -1.77
N ARG A 403 1.49 -1.73 -0.75
CA ARG A 403 2.81 -2.38 -0.55
C ARG A 403 3.17 -3.34 -1.66
N VAL A 404 2.21 -4.15 -2.11
CA VAL A 404 2.45 -5.09 -3.22
C VAL A 404 2.82 -4.32 -4.49
N ALA A 405 2.11 -3.24 -4.78
CA ALA A 405 2.42 -2.38 -5.92
C ALA A 405 3.85 -1.82 -5.85
N GLU A 406 4.30 -1.31 -4.70
CA GLU A 406 5.68 -0.84 -4.57
C GLU A 406 6.70 -1.96 -4.68
N GLN A 407 6.46 -3.14 -4.09
CA GLN A 407 7.38 -4.27 -4.19
C GLN A 407 7.53 -4.70 -5.66
N GLN A 408 6.42 -4.79 -6.39
CA GLN A 408 6.43 -5.08 -7.81
C GLN A 408 7.16 -4.00 -8.62
N GLY A 409 6.92 -2.72 -8.30
CA GLY A 409 7.62 -1.60 -8.94
C GLY A 409 9.14 -1.66 -8.77
N GLN A 410 9.62 -2.00 -7.57
CA GLN A 410 11.05 -2.19 -7.32
C GLN A 410 11.60 -3.41 -8.08
N THR A 411 10.88 -4.54 -8.08
CA THR A 411 11.30 -5.74 -8.82
C THR A 411 11.39 -5.47 -10.32
N ALA A 412 10.38 -4.83 -10.90
CA ALA A 412 10.40 -4.43 -12.30
C ALA A 412 11.58 -3.49 -12.61
N ALA A 413 11.84 -2.49 -11.77
CA ALA A 413 12.97 -1.58 -11.93
C ALA A 413 14.34 -2.31 -11.91
N MET A 414 14.54 -3.25 -10.99
CA MET A 414 15.77 -4.06 -10.97
C MET A 414 15.94 -4.85 -12.27
N ASN A 415 14.86 -5.44 -12.78
CA ASN A 415 14.90 -6.22 -14.04
C ASN A 415 15.07 -5.32 -15.27
N MET A 416 14.54 -4.09 -15.23
CA MET A 416 14.83 -3.06 -16.24
C MET A 416 16.33 -2.68 -16.26
N LEU A 417 17.07 -2.86 -15.16
CA LEU A 417 18.53 -2.65 -15.14
C LEU A 417 19.33 -3.85 -15.68
N GLY A 418 18.66 -4.94 -16.08
CA GLY A 418 19.29 -6.14 -16.60
C GLY A 418 19.62 -7.20 -15.55
N ASN A 419 19.13 -7.02 -14.31
CA ASN A 419 19.20 -8.06 -13.29
C ASN A 419 18.13 -9.14 -13.53
N ILE A 420 18.24 -10.25 -12.80
CA ILE A 420 17.23 -11.32 -12.78
C ILE A 420 16.71 -11.42 -11.35
N HIS A 421 15.55 -10.81 -11.09
CA HIS A 421 14.83 -10.89 -9.83
C HIS A 421 13.43 -11.41 -10.06
N HIS A 422 13.06 -12.45 -9.31
CA HIS A 422 11.71 -12.99 -9.31
C HIS A 422 10.86 -12.25 -8.26
N TYR A 423 9.60 -11.99 -8.57
CA TYR A 423 8.63 -11.49 -7.61
C TYR A 423 7.97 -12.67 -6.89
N ASP A 424 8.34 -12.87 -5.63
CA ASP A 424 7.97 -14.02 -4.80
C ASP A 424 7.48 -13.60 -3.40
N ARG A 425 7.16 -12.32 -3.21
CA ARG A 425 6.85 -11.76 -1.90
C ARG A 425 5.44 -12.15 -1.43
N VAL A 426 5.32 -12.52 -0.16
CA VAL A 426 4.02 -12.65 0.53
C VAL A 426 3.29 -11.30 0.56
N PRO A 427 2.03 -11.23 0.08
CA PRO A 427 1.23 -10.00 0.15
C PRO A 427 1.02 -9.53 1.58
N PHE A 428 1.08 -8.21 1.77
CA PHE A 428 0.70 -7.55 3.01
C PHE A 428 -0.11 -6.29 2.70
N PHE A 429 -1.18 -6.07 3.47
CA PHE A 429 -1.86 -4.79 3.48
C PHE A 429 -2.43 -4.47 4.87
N TRP A 430 -2.88 -3.23 5.01
CA TRP A 430 -3.58 -2.77 6.20
C TRP A 430 -4.85 -2.02 5.82
N THR A 431 -5.79 -1.99 6.75
CA THR A 431 -6.95 -1.10 6.71
C THR A 431 -7.14 -0.43 8.06
N ALA A 432 -7.75 0.75 8.07
CA ALA A 432 -7.91 1.53 9.28
C ALA A 432 -9.35 2.01 9.45
N HIS A 433 -9.93 1.73 10.62
CA HIS A 433 -11.28 2.17 10.99
C HIS A 433 -11.25 2.75 12.39
N TYR A 434 -11.79 3.95 12.58
CA TYR A 434 -11.90 4.62 13.88
C TYR A 434 -10.56 4.67 14.64
N GLY A 435 -9.47 5.00 13.92
CA GLY A 435 -8.11 5.07 14.46
C GLY A 435 -7.46 3.71 14.76
N THR A 436 -8.14 2.59 14.54
CA THR A 436 -7.60 1.25 14.74
C THR A 436 -7.08 0.68 13.41
N ARG A 437 -5.82 0.21 13.39
CA ARG A 437 -5.22 -0.47 12.23
C ARG A 437 -5.37 -1.99 12.34
N TYR A 438 -5.85 -2.59 11.27
CA TYR A 438 -5.92 -4.03 11.06
C TYR A 438 -4.99 -4.43 9.92
N GLU A 439 -4.36 -5.59 10.04
CA GLU A 439 -3.32 -6.06 9.14
C GLU A 439 -3.69 -7.41 8.55
N TYR A 440 -3.35 -7.62 7.27
CA TYR A 440 -3.53 -8.89 6.59
C TYR A 440 -2.23 -9.31 5.91
N ILE A 441 -1.82 -10.56 6.15
CA ILE A 441 -0.60 -11.16 5.62
C ILE A 441 -1.00 -12.41 4.84
N GLY A 442 -0.42 -12.58 3.65
CA GLY A 442 -0.76 -13.69 2.76
C GLY A 442 -2.02 -13.41 1.94
N HIS A 443 -2.55 -14.47 1.36
CA HIS A 443 -3.75 -14.41 0.54
C HIS A 443 -4.46 -15.76 0.60
N ALA A 444 -5.76 -15.70 0.87
CA ALA A 444 -6.65 -16.85 0.91
C ALA A 444 -7.91 -16.48 0.12
N THR A 445 -8.22 -17.26 -0.91
CA THR A 445 -9.48 -17.18 -1.66
C THR A 445 -10.60 -17.97 -0.99
N ASP A 446 -10.21 -19.03 -0.30
CA ASP A 446 -11.03 -19.96 0.46
C ASP A 446 -10.15 -20.66 1.50
N TRP A 447 -10.78 -21.29 2.50
CA TRP A 447 -10.10 -21.98 3.59
C TRP A 447 -10.97 -23.11 4.13
N ASP A 448 -10.33 -24.16 4.65
CA ASP A 448 -10.98 -25.30 5.32
C ASP A 448 -10.66 -25.37 6.82
N ASP A 449 -9.70 -24.57 7.29
CA ASP A 449 -9.33 -24.40 8.69
C ASP A 449 -9.28 -22.91 9.05
N TYR A 450 -9.86 -22.57 10.20
CA TYR A 450 -9.91 -21.21 10.74
C TYR A 450 -9.68 -21.25 12.24
N GLN A 451 -8.68 -20.51 12.70
CA GLN A 451 -8.33 -20.44 14.12
C GLN A 451 -8.15 -18.99 14.54
N GLN A 452 -8.91 -18.55 15.55
CA GLN A 452 -8.77 -17.23 16.16
C GLN A 452 -8.14 -17.35 17.55
N VAL A 453 -7.13 -16.53 17.80
CA VAL A 453 -6.49 -16.36 19.11
C VAL A 453 -6.59 -14.90 19.54
N GLY A 454 -6.74 -14.65 20.84
CA GLY A 454 -6.94 -13.31 21.38
C GLY A 454 -8.40 -12.84 21.27
N SER A 455 -8.62 -11.53 21.39
CA SER A 455 -9.95 -10.92 21.49
C SER A 455 -10.19 -9.88 20.40
N LEU A 456 -11.28 -10.05 19.64
CA LEU A 456 -11.78 -9.07 18.68
C LEU A 456 -12.23 -7.78 19.37
N GLU A 457 -12.90 -7.90 20.52
CA GLU A 457 -13.41 -6.76 21.31
C GLU A 457 -12.25 -5.90 21.82
N GLU A 458 -11.21 -6.53 22.37
CA GLU A 458 -10.01 -5.86 22.86
C GLU A 458 -9.02 -5.49 21.74
N LYS A 459 -9.39 -5.73 20.47
CA LYS A 459 -8.58 -5.39 19.27
C LYS A 459 -7.16 -5.93 19.33
N THR A 460 -6.97 -7.07 19.99
CA THR A 460 -5.68 -7.73 20.18
C THR A 460 -5.86 -9.20 19.87
N PHE A 461 -5.72 -9.56 18.59
CA PHE A 461 -6.02 -10.90 18.08
C PHE A 461 -5.25 -11.24 16.80
N MET A 462 -5.19 -12.54 16.50
CA MET A 462 -4.85 -13.07 15.18
C MET A 462 -5.90 -14.10 14.76
N ALA A 463 -6.33 -14.03 13.50
CA ALA A 463 -7.16 -15.02 12.84
C ALA A 463 -6.34 -15.66 11.71
N PHE A 464 -6.11 -16.97 11.82
CA PHE A 464 -5.33 -17.76 10.88
C PHE A 464 -6.28 -18.49 9.92
N TYR A 465 -5.95 -18.46 8.64
CA TYR A 465 -6.71 -19.12 7.57
C TYR A 465 -5.84 -20.22 6.95
N GLY A 466 -6.31 -21.45 7.06
CA GLY A 466 -5.64 -22.65 6.58
C GLY A 466 -6.37 -23.28 5.39
N LYS A 467 -5.58 -23.83 4.47
CA LYS A 467 -6.08 -24.61 3.35
C LYS A 467 -5.22 -25.86 3.20
N GLU A 468 -5.84 -27.03 3.26
CA GLU A 468 -5.15 -28.32 3.11
C GLU A 468 -3.92 -28.46 4.05
N GLY A 469 -4.09 -28.01 5.29
CA GLY A 469 -3.05 -28.04 6.34
C GLY A 469 -1.96 -26.97 6.24
N ARG A 470 -1.95 -26.15 5.17
CA ARG A 470 -1.01 -25.03 4.99
C ARG A 470 -1.63 -23.73 5.44
N LEU A 471 -0.83 -22.84 6.01
CA LEU A 471 -1.25 -21.47 6.29
C LEU A 471 -1.34 -20.70 4.97
N ALA A 472 -2.51 -20.12 4.69
CA ALA A 472 -2.73 -19.28 3.51
C ALA A 472 -2.66 -17.79 3.85
N ALA A 473 -3.24 -17.39 4.98
CA ALA A 473 -3.26 -16.00 5.40
C ALA A 473 -3.44 -15.81 6.91
N VAL A 474 -3.17 -14.59 7.39
CA VAL A 474 -3.43 -14.14 8.76
C VAL A 474 -4.03 -12.74 8.75
N PHE A 475 -5.14 -12.56 9.46
CA PHE A 475 -5.73 -11.26 9.77
C PHE A 475 -5.48 -10.91 11.24
N SER A 476 -5.04 -9.69 11.53
CA SER A 476 -4.54 -9.33 12.87
C SER A 476 -4.85 -7.89 13.26
N CYS A 477 -4.98 -7.67 14.57
CA CYS A 477 -5.03 -6.34 15.18
C CYS A 477 -4.22 -6.33 16.48
N GLY A 478 -3.56 -5.20 16.77
CA GLY A 478 -2.83 -4.97 18.03
C GLY A 478 -1.48 -5.68 18.17
N LEU A 479 -1.17 -6.67 17.33
CA LEU A 479 0.02 -7.52 17.45
C LEU A 479 1.09 -7.21 16.40
N TYR A 480 1.43 -5.93 16.25
CA TYR A 480 2.18 -5.38 15.11
C TYR A 480 3.65 -5.84 15.00
N THR A 481 4.30 -6.10 16.14
CA THR A 481 5.66 -6.68 16.16
C THR A 481 5.64 -8.13 15.70
N LEU A 482 4.62 -8.90 16.11
CA LEU A 482 4.47 -10.29 15.68
C LEU A 482 4.16 -10.37 14.19
N THR A 483 3.25 -9.55 13.67
CA THR A 483 2.97 -9.51 12.23
C THR A 483 4.17 -9.04 11.41
N ALA A 484 5.03 -8.18 11.96
CA ALA A 484 6.28 -7.77 11.31
C ALA A 484 7.29 -8.91 11.19
N ALA A 485 7.36 -9.82 12.17
CA ALA A 485 8.18 -11.02 12.04
C ALA A 485 7.51 -12.09 11.15
N LEU A 486 6.19 -12.22 11.25
CA LEU A 486 5.43 -13.26 10.56
C LEU A 486 5.41 -13.10 9.05
N VAL A 487 5.36 -11.86 8.54
CA VAL A 487 5.42 -11.61 7.07
C VAL A 487 6.73 -12.09 6.44
N GLU A 488 7.85 -12.01 7.17
CA GLU A 488 9.12 -12.60 6.72
C GLU A 488 9.12 -14.12 6.87
N LYS A 489 8.54 -14.63 7.96
CA LYS A 489 8.48 -16.07 8.20
C LYS A 489 7.62 -16.81 7.17
N MET A 490 6.53 -16.18 6.71
CA MET A 490 5.61 -16.71 5.70
C MET A 490 6.19 -16.70 4.28
N GLN A 491 7.36 -16.08 4.04
CA GLN A 491 8.05 -16.21 2.74
C GLN A 491 8.42 -17.67 2.45
N GLU A 492 8.66 -18.43 3.51
CA GLU A 492 8.76 -19.88 3.44
C GLU A 492 7.41 -20.51 3.77
N PRO A 493 6.97 -21.54 3.04
CA PRO A 493 5.70 -22.17 3.34
C PRO A 493 5.66 -22.79 4.73
N MET A 494 4.54 -22.62 5.43
CA MET A 494 4.34 -23.11 6.78
C MET A 494 2.97 -23.77 6.96
N THR A 495 2.88 -24.73 7.87
CA THR A 495 1.61 -25.36 8.25
C THR A 495 0.83 -24.50 9.24
N MET A 496 -0.47 -24.74 9.36
CA MET A 496 -1.31 -24.11 10.39
C MET A 496 -0.76 -24.37 11.81
N GLU A 497 -0.36 -25.61 12.10
CA GLU A 497 0.23 -26.00 13.38
C GLU A 497 1.52 -25.22 13.68
N GLN A 498 2.42 -25.10 12.69
CA GLN A 498 3.66 -24.32 12.82
C GLN A 498 3.37 -22.83 13.10
N ALA A 499 2.33 -22.27 12.46
CA ALA A 499 1.93 -20.88 12.66
C ALA A 499 1.43 -20.61 14.08
N LEU A 500 0.56 -21.49 14.58
CA LEU A 500 0.02 -21.39 15.94
C LEU A 500 1.11 -21.61 17.00
N ALA A 501 1.98 -22.59 16.81
CA ALA A 501 3.12 -22.82 17.70
C ALA A 501 4.08 -21.62 17.70
N TRP A 502 4.35 -21.04 16.53
CA TRP A 502 5.16 -19.83 16.40
C TRP A 502 4.52 -18.65 17.15
N TYR A 503 3.21 -18.44 17.00
CA TYR A 503 2.47 -17.42 17.73
C TYR A 503 2.61 -17.60 19.25
N GLN A 504 2.36 -18.81 19.77
CA GLN A 504 2.43 -19.09 21.21
C GLN A 504 3.83 -18.81 21.79
N ALA A 505 4.89 -19.20 21.07
CA ALA A 505 6.27 -19.00 21.50
C ALA A 505 6.68 -17.52 21.56
N HIS A 506 6.15 -16.68 20.67
CA HIS A 506 6.55 -15.27 20.57
C HIS A 506 5.60 -14.31 21.30
N HIS A 507 4.33 -14.68 21.47
CA HIS A 507 3.37 -13.90 22.25
C HIS A 507 3.68 -13.95 23.74
N SER A 508 4.12 -15.11 24.26
CA SER A 508 4.47 -15.26 25.68
C SER A 508 5.74 -14.51 26.11
N ALA A 509 6.50 -13.97 25.14
CA ALA A 509 7.76 -13.27 25.34
C ALA A 509 7.63 -11.73 25.27
N GLN A 510 6.43 -11.22 24.97
CA GLN A 510 6.07 -9.80 24.96
C GLN A 510 5.24 -9.48 26.21
#